data_AF-A0A2P7BI06-F1
#
_entry.id   AF-A0A2P7BI06-F1
#
_cell.length_a   1.000
_cell.length_b   1.000
_cell.length_c   1.000
_cell.angle_alpha   90.00
_cell.angle_beta   90.00
_cell.angle_gamma   90.00
#
_symmetry.space_group_name_H-M   'P 1'
#
loop_
_entity.id
_entity.type
_entity.pdbx_description
1 polymer ?
#
loop_
_entity_poly.entity_id
_entity_poly.type
_entity_poly.pdbx_seq_one_letter_code
_entity_poly.pdbx_strand_id
1 'polypeptide(L)'
;MIVVGLTSCVASRPPHIESDVHTGSSMAYGSYHNIRASTGELVIRAFISSNSDYGFSTVYGSDDKIGINEAWSFGKKFRYIKGGSVKRGCRGCLAKEVGAVILSESEFHSAAVNGFEFELSGKAGDVTGQIPPQAFSEVLGLQVKLNATSSSAGGDAPANQTLEIATPDEAEPG
;
A
#
# COMPACT_ATOMS: atom_id res chain seq x y z
N MET A 1 -10.83 -8.38 38.81
CA MET A 1 -9.50 -7.95 38.31
C MET A 1 -9.57 -7.98 36.79
N ILE A 2 -9.79 -6.83 36.14
CA ILE A 2 -9.88 -6.73 34.68
C ILE A 2 -8.49 -6.35 34.18
N VAL A 3 -7.83 -7.27 33.48
CA VAL A 3 -6.55 -7.00 32.82
C VAL A 3 -6.88 -6.25 31.53
N VAL A 4 -6.77 -4.92 31.59
CA VAL A 4 -6.79 -4.07 30.38
C VAL A 4 -5.44 -4.26 29.70
N GLY A 5 -5.38 -5.21 28.77
CA GLY A 5 -4.23 -5.37 27.89
C GLY A 5 -4.14 -4.14 26.99
N LEU A 6 -3.09 -3.35 27.17
CA LEU A 6 -2.66 -2.35 26.18
C LEU A 6 -2.18 -3.12 24.94
N THR A 7 -3.12 -3.54 24.08
CA THR A 7 -2.79 -3.91 22.71
C THR A 7 -2.26 -2.65 22.05
N SER A 8 -0.94 -2.60 21.83
CA SER A 8 -0.30 -1.58 21.02
C SER A 8 -1.04 -1.50 19.68
N CYS A 9 -1.76 -0.41 19.47
CA CYS A 9 -2.38 -0.08 18.19
C CYS A 9 -1.26 0.20 17.19
N VAL A 10 -0.73 -0.84 16.55
CA VAL A 10 -0.12 -0.65 15.24
C VAL A 10 -1.29 -0.20 14.37
N ALA A 11 -1.29 1.07 13.96
CA ALA A 11 -2.40 1.67 13.23
C ALA A 11 -2.54 0.98 11.86
N SER A 12 -3.27 -0.14 11.82
CA SER A 12 -3.73 -0.78 10.60
C SER A 12 -4.60 0.24 9.89
N ARG A 13 -4.06 0.87 8.83
CA ARG A 13 -4.91 1.73 8.00
C ARG A 13 -6.02 0.85 7.40
N PRO A 14 -7.29 1.25 7.53
CA PRO A 14 -8.38 0.51 6.93
C PRO A 14 -8.25 0.51 5.40
N PRO A 15 -8.89 -0.45 4.72
CA PRO A 15 -8.97 -0.45 3.26
C PRO A 15 -9.57 0.88 2.78
N HIS A 16 -8.95 1.48 1.75
CA HIS A 16 -9.38 2.77 1.21
C HIS A 16 -9.02 2.91 -0.26
N ILE A 17 -9.68 3.86 -0.92
CA ILE A 17 -9.35 4.29 -2.27
C ILE A 17 -8.53 5.58 -2.16
N GLU A 18 -7.41 5.61 -2.86
CA GLU A 18 -6.56 6.78 -3.01
C GLU A 18 -6.64 7.23 -4.48
N SER A 19 -7.05 8.48 -4.69
CA SER A 19 -7.13 9.08 -6.03
C SER A 19 -6.01 10.08 -6.20
N ASP A 20 -5.22 9.93 -7.25
CA ASP A 20 -4.18 10.88 -7.62
C ASP A 20 -4.75 11.90 -8.61
N VAL A 21 -4.90 13.14 -8.13
CA VAL A 21 -5.44 14.28 -8.89
C VAL A 21 -4.53 14.65 -10.08
N HIS A 22 -3.24 14.34 -10.03
CA HIS A 22 -2.29 14.71 -11.09
C HIS A 22 -2.25 13.69 -12.23
N THR A 23 -2.51 12.41 -11.95
CA THR A 23 -2.50 11.34 -12.95
C THR A 23 -3.90 10.87 -13.35
N GLY A 24 -4.95 11.35 -12.65
CA GLY A 24 -6.33 10.89 -12.82
C GLY A 24 -6.54 9.41 -12.47
N SER A 25 -5.52 8.76 -11.92
CA SER A 25 -5.55 7.34 -11.58
C SER A 25 -6.00 7.15 -10.14
N SER A 26 -6.84 6.15 -9.91
CA SER A 26 -7.26 5.77 -8.56
C SER A 26 -6.75 4.37 -8.23
N MET A 27 -6.40 4.13 -6.98
CA MET A 27 -5.98 2.83 -6.50
C MET A 27 -6.77 2.47 -5.25
N ALA A 28 -7.41 1.30 -5.28
CA ALA A 28 -7.97 0.68 -4.10
C ALA A 28 -6.85 -0.09 -3.39
N TYR A 29 -6.71 0.11 -2.10
CA TYR A 29 -5.73 -0.58 -1.29
C TYR A 29 -6.36 -1.26 -0.08
N GLY A 30 -5.86 -2.44 0.24
CA GLY A 30 -6.27 -3.21 1.42
C GLY A 30 -5.65 -2.69 2.71
N SER A 31 -5.89 -3.41 3.80
CA SER A 31 -5.18 -3.16 5.06
C SER A 31 -3.69 -3.55 4.97
N TYR A 32 -2.90 -2.98 5.88
CA TYR A 32 -1.50 -3.38 6.04
C TYR A 32 -1.42 -4.72 6.77
N HIS A 33 -0.58 -5.61 6.27
CA HIS A 33 -0.20 -6.83 6.99
C HIS A 33 1.29 -6.83 7.25
N ASN A 34 1.66 -7.02 8.51
CA ASN A 34 3.06 -7.12 8.91
C ASN A 34 3.44 -8.60 8.98
N ILE A 35 4.48 -8.96 8.25
CA ILE A 35 5.10 -10.28 8.25
C ILE A 35 6.47 -10.11 8.91
N ARG A 36 6.69 -10.84 10.01
CA ARG A 36 7.98 -10.84 10.68
C ARG A 36 8.95 -11.71 9.87
N ALA A 37 9.99 -11.09 9.32
CA ALA A 37 11.06 -11.78 8.64
C ALA A 37 12.20 -12.10 9.62
N SER A 38 13.09 -13.01 9.23
CA SER A 38 14.26 -13.38 10.04
C SER A 38 15.22 -12.21 10.27
N THR A 39 15.34 -11.31 9.30
CA THR A 39 16.30 -10.19 9.32
C THR A 39 15.64 -8.82 9.26
N GLY A 40 14.32 -8.73 9.47
CA GLY A 40 13.59 -7.47 9.40
C GLY A 40 12.07 -7.59 9.55
N GLU A 41 11.39 -6.52 9.18
CA GLU A 41 9.93 -6.43 9.14
C GLU A 41 9.48 -6.18 7.70
N LEU A 42 8.59 -7.04 7.20
CA LEU A 42 7.98 -6.87 5.89
C LEU A 42 6.54 -6.41 6.07
N VAL A 43 6.22 -5.24 5.54
CA VAL A 43 4.84 -4.76 5.45
C VAL A 43 4.34 -4.98 4.04
N ILE A 44 3.18 -5.60 3.90
CA ILE A 44 2.53 -5.83 2.62
C ILE A 44 1.16 -5.18 2.57
N ARG A 45 0.71 -4.85 1.35
CA ARG A 45 -0.61 -4.28 1.11
C ARG A 45 -1.10 -4.64 -0.28
N ALA A 46 -2.22 -5.36 -0.38
CA ALA A 46 -2.86 -5.63 -1.67
C ALA A 46 -3.41 -4.34 -2.29
N PHE A 47 -3.41 -4.26 -3.63
CA PHE A 47 -3.96 -3.13 -4.37
C PHE A 47 -4.59 -3.53 -5.70
N ILE A 48 -5.53 -2.71 -6.16
CA ILE A 48 -6.11 -2.73 -7.50
C ILE A 48 -6.08 -1.29 -8.03
N SER A 49 -5.53 -1.08 -9.23
CA SER A 49 -5.56 0.21 -9.92
C SER A 49 -6.80 0.35 -10.80
N SER A 50 -7.24 1.58 -11.04
CA SER A 50 -8.26 1.93 -12.04
C SER A 50 -7.87 1.48 -13.45
N ASN A 51 -6.58 1.30 -13.73
CA ASN A 51 -6.08 0.75 -15.00
C ASN A 51 -6.11 -0.78 -15.05
N SER A 52 -6.78 -1.44 -14.10
CA SER A 52 -6.85 -2.90 -13.97
C SER A 52 -5.50 -3.57 -13.70
N ASP A 53 -4.56 -2.86 -13.07
CA ASP A 53 -3.37 -3.49 -12.49
C ASP A 53 -3.72 -4.10 -11.12
N TYR A 54 -3.37 -5.37 -10.95
CA TYR A 54 -3.58 -6.13 -9.71
C TYR A 54 -2.24 -6.45 -9.07
N GLY A 55 -2.15 -6.40 -7.74
CA GLY A 55 -0.90 -6.74 -7.08
C GLY A 55 -0.88 -6.47 -5.59
N PHE A 56 0.33 -6.49 -5.03
CA PHE A 56 0.56 -6.06 -3.66
C PHE A 56 1.86 -5.26 -3.57
N SER A 57 1.85 -4.21 -2.77
CA SER A 57 3.05 -3.46 -2.43
C SER A 57 3.75 -4.09 -1.25
N THR A 58 5.07 -3.91 -1.21
CA THR A 58 5.97 -4.47 -0.21
C THR A 58 6.83 -3.34 0.33
N VAL A 59 6.94 -3.23 1.65
CA VAL A 59 7.87 -2.34 2.33
C VAL A 59 8.69 -3.18 3.30
N TYR A 60 9.92 -3.48 2.91
CA TYR A 60 10.84 -4.24 3.73
C TYR A 60 11.73 -3.31 4.54
N GLY A 61 11.68 -3.41 5.86
CA GLY A 61 12.53 -2.67 6.80
C GLY A 61 13.53 -3.60 7.46
N SER A 62 14.81 -3.31 7.33
CA SER A 62 15.91 -4.07 7.95
C SER A 62 17.09 -3.15 8.25
N ASP A 63 18.05 -3.61 9.06
CA ASP A 63 19.24 -2.82 9.38
C ASP A 63 20.11 -2.56 8.13
N ASP A 64 20.14 -3.51 7.19
CA ASP A 64 20.88 -3.44 5.94
C ASP A 64 19.99 -3.71 4.72
N LYS A 65 20.30 -3.07 3.59
CA LYS A 65 19.57 -3.33 2.33
C LYS A 65 19.88 -4.72 1.80
N ILE A 66 18.86 -5.56 1.64
CA ILE A 66 19.00 -6.87 1.00
C ILE A 66 18.99 -6.78 -0.53
N GLY A 67 18.48 -5.66 -1.08
CA GLY A 67 18.55 -5.36 -2.50
C GLY A 67 17.55 -6.18 -3.32
N ILE A 68 16.29 -6.24 -2.85
CA ILE A 68 15.22 -7.01 -3.47
C ILE A 68 15.07 -6.62 -4.95
N ASN A 69 15.09 -7.62 -5.82
CA ASN A 69 14.96 -7.47 -7.27
C ASN A 69 14.04 -8.49 -7.91
N GLU A 70 13.67 -9.56 -7.21
CA GLU A 70 12.82 -10.62 -7.75
C GLU A 70 11.70 -10.98 -6.78
N ALA A 71 10.60 -11.47 -7.35
CA ALA A 71 9.47 -12.01 -6.61
C ALA A 71 9.07 -13.35 -7.21
N TRP A 72 8.87 -14.34 -6.37
CA TRP A 72 8.59 -15.72 -6.74
C TRP A 72 7.41 -16.26 -5.94
N SER A 73 6.65 -17.19 -6.51
CA SER A 73 5.64 -17.98 -5.80
C SER A 73 5.52 -19.34 -6.48
N PHE A 74 5.61 -20.44 -5.71
CA PHE A 74 5.54 -21.83 -6.21
C PHE A 74 6.37 -22.09 -7.49
N GLY A 75 7.61 -21.55 -7.55
CA GLY A 75 8.52 -21.71 -8.69
C GLY A 75 8.20 -20.82 -9.91
N LYS A 76 7.15 -19.99 -9.86
CA LYS A 76 6.84 -18.99 -10.87
C LYS A 76 7.43 -17.63 -10.49
N LYS A 77 8.14 -17.00 -11.44
CA LYS A 77 8.63 -15.62 -11.29
C LYS A 77 7.54 -14.61 -11.62
N PHE A 78 7.37 -13.63 -10.75
CA PHE A 78 6.43 -12.52 -10.92
C PHE A 78 7.15 -11.24 -11.29
N ARG A 79 6.42 -10.31 -11.91
CA ARG A 79 6.94 -8.98 -12.21
C ARG A 79 7.07 -8.19 -10.92
N TYR A 80 8.31 -7.96 -10.49
CA TYR A 80 8.63 -7.08 -9.37
C TYR A 80 8.99 -5.68 -9.88
N ILE A 81 8.30 -4.68 -9.36
CA ILE A 81 8.57 -3.27 -9.61
C ILE A 81 9.30 -2.73 -8.39
N LYS A 82 10.54 -2.30 -8.59
CA LYS A 82 11.32 -1.67 -7.53
C LYS A 82 10.84 -0.24 -7.31
N GLY A 83 10.46 0.07 -6.07
CA GLY A 83 10.11 1.42 -5.65
C GLY A 83 11.32 2.21 -5.14
N GLY A 84 11.03 3.37 -4.57
CA GLY A 84 12.03 4.18 -3.88
C GLY A 84 12.57 3.50 -2.62
N SER A 85 13.79 3.87 -2.22
CA SER A 85 14.32 3.50 -0.91
C SER A 85 14.44 4.74 -0.05
N VAL A 86 13.78 4.77 1.10
CA VAL A 86 13.89 5.89 2.05
C VAL A 86 14.88 5.47 3.14
N LYS A 87 16.03 6.15 3.18
CA LYS A 87 16.89 6.13 4.37
C LYS A 87 16.39 7.23 5.29
N ARG A 88 15.68 6.89 6.38
CA ARG A 88 15.43 7.88 7.44
C ARG A 88 16.74 8.07 8.20
N GLY A 89 17.30 9.28 8.15
CA GLY A 89 18.51 9.62 8.90
C GLY A 89 18.23 9.63 10.39
N CYS A 90 18.49 8.50 11.08
CA CYS A 90 18.47 8.39 12.52
C CYS A 90 19.61 7.46 12.97
N ARG A 91 20.13 7.63 14.20
CA ARG A 91 21.21 6.81 14.80
C ARG A 91 20.76 5.34 14.98
N GLY A 92 20.77 4.57 13.89
CA GLY A 92 20.22 3.21 13.75
C GLY A 92 19.33 3.09 12.50
N CYS A 93 19.88 3.44 11.33
CA CYS A 93 19.14 3.61 10.09
C CYS A 93 18.58 2.28 9.55
N LEU A 94 17.32 1.95 9.90
CA LEU A 94 16.58 0.92 9.17
C LEU A 94 16.47 1.32 7.70
N ALA A 95 17.09 0.55 6.82
CA ALA A 95 16.90 0.65 5.39
C ALA A 95 15.49 0.17 5.03
N LYS A 96 14.71 1.02 4.37
CA LYS A 96 13.41 0.65 3.81
C LYS A 96 13.52 0.45 2.30
N GLU A 97 13.16 -0.74 1.85
CA GLU A 97 13.04 -1.09 0.45
C GLU A 97 11.56 -1.22 0.09
N VAL A 98 11.09 -0.33 -0.79
CA VAL A 98 9.72 -0.36 -1.29
C VAL A 98 9.71 -1.08 -2.63
N GLY A 99 8.66 -1.84 -2.88
CA GLY A 99 8.41 -2.50 -4.16
C GLY A 99 6.95 -2.86 -4.33
N ALA A 100 6.64 -3.46 -5.48
CA ALA A 100 5.34 -4.02 -5.78
C ALA A 100 5.48 -5.28 -6.62
N VAL A 101 4.65 -6.28 -6.34
CA VAL A 101 4.51 -7.50 -7.13
C VAL A 101 3.21 -7.39 -7.91
N ILE A 102 3.30 -7.56 -9.23
CA ILE A 102 2.15 -7.48 -10.14
C ILE A 102 1.65 -8.89 -10.42
N LEU A 103 0.35 -9.09 -10.20
CA LEU A 103 -0.38 -10.32 -10.45
C LEU A 103 -1.32 -10.11 -11.65
N SER A 104 -1.69 -11.20 -12.31
CA SER A 104 -2.87 -11.19 -13.18
C SER A 104 -4.15 -11.16 -12.37
N GLU A 105 -5.26 -10.76 -13.00
CA GLU A 105 -6.59 -10.75 -12.37
C GLU A 105 -6.95 -12.14 -11.81
N SER A 106 -6.74 -13.21 -12.57
CA SER A 106 -7.06 -14.57 -12.13
C SER A 106 -6.23 -15.02 -10.92
N GLU A 107 -4.95 -14.63 -10.87
CA GLU A 107 -4.08 -14.88 -9.72
C GLU A 107 -4.52 -14.09 -8.49
N PHE A 108 -4.93 -12.84 -8.67
CA PHE A 108 -5.44 -12.01 -7.59
C PHE A 108 -6.75 -12.57 -7.01
N HIS A 109 -7.68 -13.00 -7.87
CA HIS A 109 -8.91 -13.66 -7.45
C HIS A 109 -8.63 -15.01 -6.76
N SER A 110 -7.67 -15.80 -7.26
CA SER A 110 -7.25 -17.03 -6.59
C SER A 110 -6.65 -16.75 -5.21
N ALA A 111 -5.84 -15.70 -5.10
CA ALA A 111 -5.25 -15.25 -3.85
C ALA A 111 -6.30 -14.77 -2.84
N ALA A 112 -7.42 -14.22 -3.30
CA ALA A 112 -8.55 -13.87 -2.44
C ALA A 112 -9.27 -15.08 -1.81
N VAL A 113 -9.13 -16.26 -2.39
CA VAL A 113 -9.70 -17.50 -1.86
C VAL A 113 -8.67 -18.27 -1.02
N ASN A 114 -7.45 -18.42 -1.54
CA ASN A 114 -6.45 -19.33 -0.98
C ASN A 114 -5.35 -18.63 -0.18
N GLY A 115 -5.27 -17.30 -0.24
CA GLY A 115 -4.09 -16.55 0.17
C GLY A 115 -2.99 -16.61 -0.89
N PHE A 116 -1.86 -15.98 -0.60
CA PHE A 116 -0.73 -15.92 -1.52
C PHE A 116 0.58 -16.10 -0.77
N GLU A 117 1.26 -17.21 -1.02
CA GLU A 117 2.62 -17.44 -0.53
C GLU A 117 3.63 -16.90 -1.54
N PHE A 118 4.68 -16.23 -1.06
CA PHE A 118 5.66 -15.61 -1.92
C PHE A 118 7.05 -15.61 -1.30
N GLU A 119 8.04 -15.45 -2.16
CA GLU A 119 9.43 -15.21 -1.81
C GLU A 119 9.92 -13.97 -2.55
N LEU A 120 10.51 -13.03 -1.81
CA LEU A 120 11.20 -11.87 -2.36
C LEU A 120 12.70 -12.15 -2.30
N SER A 121 13.32 -12.27 -3.46
CA SER A 121 14.74 -12.60 -3.56
C SER A 121 15.56 -11.33 -3.82
N GLY A 122 16.69 -11.23 -3.12
CA GLY A 122 17.61 -10.10 -3.17
C GLY A 122 19.06 -10.55 -3.14
N LYS A 123 19.98 -9.60 -3.41
CA LYS A 123 21.42 -9.90 -3.45
C LYS A 123 21.99 -10.42 -2.13
N ALA A 124 21.42 -10.00 -0.99
CA ALA A 124 21.91 -10.37 0.33
C ALA A 124 21.06 -11.45 1.02
N GLY A 125 20.03 -11.97 0.34
CA GLY A 125 19.16 -13.02 0.87
C GLY A 125 17.71 -12.89 0.42
N ASP A 126 16.91 -13.83 0.89
CA ASP A 126 15.52 -14.02 0.49
C ASP A 126 14.58 -13.83 1.69
N VAL A 127 13.37 -13.34 1.41
CA VAL A 127 12.32 -13.14 2.40
C VAL A 127 11.05 -13.82 1.93
N THR A 128 10.64 -14.86 2.64
CA THR A 128 9.38 -15.57 2.39
C THR A 128 8.25 -14.97 3.22
N GLY A 129 7.04 -14.96 2.68
CA GLY A 129 5.86 -14.49 3.37
C GLY A 129 4.59 -15.12 2.85
N GLN A 130 3.52 -14.99 3.63
CA GLN A 130 2.18 -15.40 3.23
C GLN A 130 1.20 -14.26 3.48
N ILE A 131 0.43 -13.95 2.44
CA ILE A 131 -0.65 -12.97 2.49
C ILE A 131 -1.95 -13.73 2.74
N PRO A 132 -2.72 -13.38 3.80
CA PRO A 132 -4.00 -14.05 4.05
C PRO A 132 -5.03 -13.70 2.96
N PRO A 133 -5.96 -14.62 2.61
CA PRO A 133 -6.95 -14.37 1.57
C PRO A 133 -7.83 -13.13 1.83
N GLN A 134 -8.07 -12.82 3.10
CA GLN A 134 -8.81 -11.63 3.52
C GLN A 134 -8.21 -10.33 2.97
N ALA A 135 -6.88 -10.23 2.89
CA ALA A 135 -6.19 -9.03 2.41
C ALA A 135 -6.58 -8.67 0.98
N PHE A 136 -6.78 -9.67 0.12
CA PHE A 136 -7.19 -9.47 -1.27
C PHE A 136 -8.71 -9.29 -1.39
N SER A 137 -9.48 -10.06 -0.62
CA SER A 137 -10.94 -9.96 -0.59
C SER A 137 -11.43 -8.57 -0.19
N GLU A 138 -10.73 -7.91 0.75
CA GLU A 138 -11.01 -6.53 1.14
C GLU A 138 -10.90 -5.55 -0.04
N VAL A 139 -9.91 -5.73 -0.91
CA VAL A 139 -9.70 -4.85 -2.08
C VAL A 139 -10.71 -5.13 -3.18
N LEU A 140 -11.07 -6.40 -3.40
CA LEU A 140 -12.15 -6.76 -4.33
C LEU A 140 -13.48 -6.11 -3.92
N GLY A 141 -13.76 -6.03 -2.61
CA GLY A 141 -14.93 -5.30 -2.10
C GLY A 141 -14.91 -3.79 -2.41
N LEU A 142 -13.73 -3.21 -2.59
CA LEU A 142 -13.56 -1.80 -2.99
C LEU A 142 -13.55 -1.58 -4.50
N GLN A 143 -13.30 -2.62 -5.31
CA GLN A 143 -13.24 -2.51 -6.77
C GLN A 143 -14.53 -1.96 -7.39
N VAL A 144 -15.69 -2.35 -6.84
CA VAL A 144 -17.00 -1.81 -7.26
C VAL A 144 -17.07 -0.29 -7.07
N LYS A 145 -16.52 0.22 -5.95
CA LYS A 145 -16.45 1.65 -5.66
C LYS A 145 -15.41 2.36 -6.54
N LEU A 146 -14.27 1.71 -6.78
CA LEU A 146 -13.20 2.23 -7.64
C LEU A 146 -13.67 2.45 -9.09
N ASN A 147 -14.44 1.50 -9.63
CA ASN A 147 -15.02 1.60 -10.96
C ASN A 147 -16.07 2.72 -11.04
N ALA A 148 -16.86 2.91 -9.98
CA ALA A 148 -17.82 4.01 -9.90
C ALA A 148 -17.13 5.40 -9.90
N THR A 149 -16.02 5.55 -9.15
CA THR A 149 -15.24 6.79 -9.10
C THR A 149 -14.50 7.08 -10.40
N SER A 150 -14.07 6.04 -11.12
CA SER A 150 -13.41 6.16 -12.42
C SER A 150 -14.39 6.57 -13.54
N SER A 151 -15.67 6.18 -13.43
CA SER A 151 -16.74 6.62 -14.35
C SER A 151 -17.28 8.01 -14.03
N SER A 152 -17.16 8.51 -12.80
CA SER A 152 -17.62 9.87 -12.44
C SER A 152 -16.61 10.98 -12.76
N ALA A 153 -15.38 10.64 -13.16
CA ALA A 153 -14.38 11.63 -13.60
C ALA A 153 -14.61 12.15 -15.03
N GLY A 154 -15.73 11.77 -15.67
CA GLY A 154 -16.09 12.13 -17.05
C GLY A 154 -17.30 13.06 -17.22
N GLY A 155 -17.82 13.70 -16.17
CA GLY A 155 -18.99 14.57 -16.31
C GLY A 155 -19.16 15.59 -15.18
N ASP A 156 -19.35 16.84 -15.59
CA ASP A 156 -19.73 18.02 -14.80
C ASP A 156 -18.68 18.61 -13.86
N ALA A 157 -17.97 19.60 -14.40
CA ALA A 157 -17.52 20.74 -13.62
C ALA A 157 -18.74 21.64 -13.30
N PRO A 158 -19.07 21.91 -12.02
CA PRO A 158 -19.72 23.16 -11.69
C PRO A 158 -18.62 24.20 -11.43
N ALA A 159 -18.64 25.21 -12.28
CA ALA A 159 -18.01 26.48 -12.04
C ALA A 159 -18.47 27.07 -10.69
N ASN A 160 -17.60 27.92 -10.14
CA ASN A 160 -17.89 28.99 -9.20
C ASN A 160 -17.84 28.63 -7.70
N GLN A 161 -16.65 28.77 -7.11
CA GLN A 161 -16.53 29.34 -5.77
C GLN A 161 -15.55 30.51 -5.81
N THR A 162 -16.14 31.69 -5.92
CA THR A 162 -15.57 33.00 -5.57
C THR A 162 -14.76 32.90 -4.29
N LEU A 163 -13.47 33.26 -4.36
CA LEU A 163 -12.61 33.47 -3.22
C LEU A 163 -13.06 34.77 -2.52
N GLU A 164 -13.85 34.66 -1.45
CA GLU A 164 -14.11 35.76 -0.53
C GLU A 164 -12.89 35.88 0.39
N ILE A 165 -12.07 36.91 0.17
CA ILE A 165 -10.92 37.22 1.02
C ILE A 165 -11.45 38.04 2.21
N ALA A 166 -11.47 37.41 3.38
CA ALA A 166 -11.74 38.07 4.64
C ALA A 166 -10.58 39.02 5.02
N THR A 167 -10.89 40.30 5.16
CA THR A 167 -10.03 41.33 5.77
C THR A 167 -9.96 41.11 7.29
N PRO A 168 -8.76 41.02 7.90
CA PRO A 168 -8.64 41.20 9.34
C PRO A 168 -8.42 42.69 9.66
N ASP A 169 -9.41 43.23 10.39
CA ASP A 169 -9.44 44.57 10.97
C ASP A 169 -8.73 44.57 12.35
N GLU A 170 -7.95 45.63 12.56
CA GLU A 170 -7.49 46.29 13.79
C GLU A 170 -6.83 45.53 14.96
N ALA A 171 -5.64 46.03 15.35
CA ALA A 171 -5.39 46.50 16.72
C ALA A 171 -4.06 47.30 16.82
N GLU A 172 -4.16 48.61 17.09
CA GLU A 172 -3.10 49.40 17.74
C GLU A 172 -2.79 48.84 19.15
N PRO A 173 -1.60 49.11 19.74
CA PRO A 173 -1.49 50.27 20.66
C PRO A 173 -0.09 50.93 20.74
N GLY A 174 -0.05 52.23 21.06
CA GLY A 174 1.06 52.85 21.83
C GLY A 174 1.62 54.15 21.29
#